data_AF-A0A1F2T6F0-F1
#
_entry.id   AF-A0A1F2T6F0-F1
#
_cell.length_a   1.000
_cell.length_b   1.000
_cell.length_c   1.000
_cell.angle_alpha   90.00
_cell.angle_beta   90.00
_cell.angle_gamma   90.00
#
_symmetry.space_group_name_H-M   'P 1'
#
loop_
_entity.id
_entity.type
_entity.pdbx_description
1 polymer ?
#
loop_
_entity_poly.entity_id
_entity_poly.type
_entity_poly.pdbx_seq_one_letter_code
_entity_poly.pdbx_strand_id
1 'polypeptide(L)' 'MEKTPKQNRFEFVVLAGQRARQLLAGALPRESGEKKVTIAQREILRRKVEKLAVDSGQ' A
#
# COMPACT_ATOMS: atom_id res chain seq x y z
N MET A 1 24.76 13.54 0.64
CA MET A 1 23.92 12.32 0.60
C MET A 1 22.57 12.67 1.19
N GLU A 2 21.55 12.85 0.35
CA GLU A 2 20.18 13.03 0.83
C GLU A 2 19.79 11.79 1.63
N LYS A 3 19.42 11.98 2.90
CA LYS A 3 18.89 10.91 3.72
C LYS A 3 17.56 10.53 3.08
N THR A 4 17.49 9.38 2.41
CA THR A 4 16.21 8.79 2.01
C THR A 4 15.30 8.83 3.23
N PRO A 5 14.17 9.56 3.21
CA PRO A 5 13.36 9.73 4.40
C PRO A 5 12.99 8.32 4.89
N LYS A 6 13.37 8.03 6.14
CA LYS A 6 13.10 6.74 6.77
C LYS A 6 11.60 6.49 6.62
N GLN A 7 11.23 5.52 5.79
CA GLN A 7 9.84 5.27 5.41
C GLN A 7 8.95 5.35 6.65
N ASN A 8 7.97 6.24 6.62
CA ASN A 8 7.09 6.45 7.77
C ASN A 8 6.37 5.13 8.07
N ARG A 9 6.72 4.50 9.20
CA ARG A 9 6.19 3.19 9.58
C ARG A 9 4.68 3.23 9.81
N PHE A 10 4.16 4.36 10.28
CA PHE A 10 2.72 4.54 10.47
C PHE A 10 2.00 4.62 9.12
N GLU A 11 2.55 5.38 8.18
CA GLU A 11 2.00 5.47 6.82
C GLU A 11 2.01 4.10 6.11
N PHE A 12 3.09 3.33 6.27
CA PHE A 12 3.15 1.96 5.76
C PHE A 12 1.99 1.10 6.27
N VAL A 13 1.70 1.14 7.58
CA VAL A 13 0.61 0.37 8.18
C VAL A 13 -0.75 0.86 7.67
N VAL A 14 -0.95 2.17 7.58
CA VAL A 14 -2.21 2.75 7.07
C VAL A 14 -2.46 2.31 5.63
N LEU A 15 -1.47 2.43 4.75
CA LEU A 15 -1.58 2.06 3.34
C LEU A 15 -1.78 0.54 3.17
N ALA A 16 -1.02 -0.27 3.89
CA ALA A 16 -1.18 -1.73 3.85
C ALA A 16 -2.57 -2.15 4.35
N GLY A 17 -3.11 -1.51 5.39
CA GLY A 17 -4.45 -1.76 5.92
C GLY A 17 -5.55 -1.37 4.94
N GLN A 18 -5.44 -0.19 4.31
CA GLN A 18 -6.36 0.23 3.25
C GLN A 18 -6.33 -0.74 2.06
N ARG A 19 -5.13 -1.13 1.62
CA ARG A 19 -4.97 -2.05 0.50
C ARG A 19 -5.50 -3.45 0.83
N ALA A 20 -5.29 -3.95 2.05
CA ALA A 20 -5.87 -5.22 2.49
C ALA A 20 -7.40 -5.21 2.41
N ARG A 21 -8.06 -4.11 2.76
CA ARG A 21 -9.52 -3.96 2.59
C ARG A 21 -9.94 -4.01 1.12
N GLN A 22 -9.19 -3.38 0.21
CA GLN A 22 -9.46 -3.49 -1.23
C GLN A 22 -9.35 -4.96 -1.70
N LEU A 23 -8.33 -5.69 -1.26
CA LEU A 23 -8.15 -7.11 -1.60
C LEU A 23 -9.26 -8.00 -1.03
N LEU A 24 -9.77 -7.69 0.17
CA LEU A 24 -10.92 -8.37 0.76
C LEU A 24 -12.22 -8.06 0.00
N ALA A 25 -12.34 -6.86 -0.57
CA ALA A 25 -13.45 -6.47 -1.43
C ALA A 25 -13.34 -7.02 -2.88
N GLY A 26 -12.36 -7.89 -3.16
CA GLY A 26 -12.21 -8.53 -4.47
C GLY A 26 -11.27 -7.83 -5.44
N ALA A 27 -10.52 -6.81 -5.01
CA ALA A 27 -9.50 -6.20 -5.87
C ALA A 27 -8.43 -7.21 -6.28
N LEU A 28 -7.96 -7.10 -7.52
CA LEU A 28 -6.94 -8.00 -8.06
C LEU A 28 -5.59 -7.79 -7.36
N PRO A 29 -4.96 -8.86 -6.86
CA PRO A 29 -3.62 -8.79 -6.27
C PRO A 29 -2.55 -8.61 -7.35
N ARG A 30 -1.52 -7.83 -7.04
CA ARG A 30 -0.32 -7.58 -7.87
C ARG A 30 0.92 -8.31 -7.34
N GLU A 31 0.77 -9.02 -6.23
CA GLU A 31 1.79 -9.84 -5.58
C GLU A 31 1.19 -11.17 -5.14
N SER A 32 2.03 -12.20 -5.05
CA SER A 32 1.61 -13.52 -4.59
C SER A 32 1.60 -13.62 -3.06
N GLY A 33 0.69 -14.45 -2.53
CA GLY A 33 0.59 -14.74 -1.11
C GLY A 33 -0.75 -15.38 -0.75
N GLU A 34 -0.80 -16.00 0.43
CA GLU A 34 -2.01 -16.63 0.93
C GLU A 34 -2.91 -15.61 1.67
N LYS A 35 -2.32 -14.84 2.59
CA LYS A 35 -3.05 -13.84 3.39
C LYS A 35 -3.08 -12.49 2.68
N LYS A 36 -4.27 -11.89 2.58
CA LYS A 36 -4.47 -10.57 1.94
C LYS A 36 -3.63 -9.46 2.58
N VAL A 37 -3.44 -9.50 3.90
CA VAL A 37 -2.57 -8.55 4.61
C VAL A 37 -1.12 -8.67 4.16
N THR A 38 -0.61 -9.89 3.99
CA THR A 38 0.76 -10.14 3.51
C THR A 38 0.94 -9.69 2.06
N ILE A 39 -0.06 -9.94 1.20
CA ILE A 39 -0.06 -9.43 -0.18
C ILE A 39 0.00 -7.90 -0.17
N ALA A 40 -0.88 -7.23 0.57
CA ALA A 40 -0.91 -5.77 0.66
C ALA A 40 0.42 -5.18 1.16
N GLN A 41 1.02 -5.74 2.20
CA GLN A 41 2.33 -5.31 2.70
C GLN A 41 3.42 -5.42 1.62
N ARG A 42 3.45 -6.53 0.87
CA ARG A 42 4.40 -6.73 -0.24
C ARG A 42 4.18 -5.74 -1.36
N GLU A 43 2.92 -5.49 -1.75
CA GLU A 43 2.58 -4.52 -2.79
C GLU A 43 3.04 -3.11 -2.43
N ILE A 44 2.88 -2.68 -1.17
CA ILE A 44 3.36 -1.37 -0.70
C ILE A 44 4.89 -1.32 -0.66
N LEU A 45 5.55 -2.33 -0.09
CA LEU A 45 7.03 -2.38 -0.03
C LEU A 45 7.67 -2.36 -1.42
N ARG A 46 7.03 -3.03 -2.40
CA ARG A 46 7.49 -3.12 -3.78
C ARG A 46 6.94 -2.02 -4.69
N ARG A 47 6.23 -1.03 -4.12
CA ARG A 47 5.64 0.11 -4.84
C ARG A 47 4.75 -0.33 -6.01
N LYS A 48 4.02 -1.43 -5.87
CA LYS A 48 3.02 -1.91 -6.84
C LYS A 48 1.65 -1.23 -6.66
N VAL A 49 1.47 -0.53 -5.53
CA VAL A 49 0.28 0.21 -5.17
C VAL A 49 0.74 1.54 -4.59
N GLU A 50 0.11 2.62 -5.03
CA GLU A 50 0.42 3.98 -4.60
C GLU A 50 -0.86 4.67 -4.12
N LYS A 51 -0.68 5.60 -3.19
CA LYS A 51 -1.76 6.49 -2.77
C LYS A 51 -1.94 7.56 -3.83
N LEU A 52 -3.14 7.62 -4.41
CA LEU A 52 -3.50 8.73 -5.28
C LEU A 52 -3.63 10.01 -4.44
N ALA A 53 -3.02 11.10 -4.90
CA ALA A 53 -3.33 12.42 -4.37
C ALA A 53 -4.81 12.69 -4.70
N VAL A 54 -5.58 13.12 -3.70
CA VAL A 54 -6.91 13.65 -3.97
C VAL A 54 -6.67 14.98 -4.65
N ASP A 55 -6.85 15.04 -5.97
CA ASP A 55 -6.89 16.31 -6.67
C ASP A 55 -8.14 17.02 -6.12
N SER A 56 -7.94 18.01 -5.24
CA SER A 56 -9.00 18.88 -4.78
C SER A 56 -9.35 19.83 -5.93
N GLY A 57 -10.00 19.27 -6.95
CA GLY A 57 -10.73 20.03 -7.96
C GLY A 57 -11.86 20.76 -7.26
N GLN A 58 -11.59 21.99 -6.86
CA GLN A 58 -12.60 23.05 -6.79
C GLN A 58 -12.92 23.51 -8.22
#